data_AF-A0A1C3PCY7-F1
#
_entry.id   AF-A0A1C3PCY7-F1
#
_cell.length_a   1.000
_cell.length_b   1.000
_cell.length_c   1.000
_cell.angle_alpha   90.00
_cell.angle_beta   90.00
_cell.angle_gamma   90.00
#
_symmetry.space_group_name_H-M   'P 1'
#
loop_
_entity.id
_entity.type
_entity.pdbx_description
1 polymer ?
#
loop_
_entity_poly.entity_id
_entity_poly.type
_entity_poly.pdbx_seq_one_letter_code
_entity_poly.pdbx_strand_id
1 'polypeptide(L)' 'MATHSPILPAVPGARILQIDPDCAINQVGYDEAEPVVLTHGFLASPERFPRHLFNDEP' A
#
# COMPACT_ATOMS: atom_id res chain seq x y z
N MET A 1 -5.63 -14.73 -3.63
CA MET A 1 -6.14 -13.62 -4.46
C MET A 1 -5.05 -12.57 -4.55
N ALA A 2 -4.89 -11.88 -5.68
CA ALA A 2 -4.03 -10.70 -5.77
C ALA A 2 -4.93 -9.45 -5.74
N THR A 3 -4.57 -8.45 -4.94
CA THR A 3 -5.41 -7.26 -4.73
C THR A 3 -4.58 -6.05 -4.31
N HIS A 4 -4.99 -4.87 -4.75
CA HIS A 4 -4.51 -3.59 -4.21
C HIS A 4 -5.50 -2.97 -3.21
N SER A 5 -6.58 -3.68 -2.86
CA SER A 5 -7.54 -3.20 -1.87
C SER A 5 -6.90 -3.20 -0.49
N PRO A 6 -6.95 -2.09 0.28
CA PRO A 6 -6.48 -2.05 1.67
C PRO A 6 -7.44 -2.74 2.63
N ILE A 7 -8.65 -3.08 2.20
CA ILE A 7 -9.71 -3.67 3.03
C ILE A 7 -9.50 -5.18 3.20
N LEU A 8 -9.13 -5.88 2.12
CA LEU A 8 -9.00 -7.34 2.14
C LEU A 8 -7.90 -7.87 3.08
N PRO A 9 -6.75 -7.19 3.28
CA PRO A 9 -5.77 -7.58 4.28
C PRO A 9 -6.29 -7.60 5.73
N ALA A 10 -7.37 -6.89 6.05
CA ALA A 10 -7.95 -6.85 7.40
C ALA A 10 -8.80 -8.08 7.74
N VAL A 11 -8.99 -9.02 6.81
CA VAL A 11 -9.75 -10.25 7.07
C VAL A 11 -9.07 -11.05 8.18
N PRO A 12 -9.80 -11.47 9.23
CA PRO A 12 -9.22 -12.24 10.33
C PRO A 12 -8.50 -13.50 9.85
N GLY A 13 -7.26 -13.68 10.31
CA GLY A 13 -6.43 -14.83 9.92
C GLY A 13 -5.87 -14.77 8.50
N ALA A 14 -6.00 -13.64 7.79
CA ALA A 14 -5.39 -13.46 6.48
C ALA A 14 -3.87 -13.67 6.55
N ARG A 15 -3.35 -14.46 5.60
CA ARG A 15 -1.92 -14.51 5.31
C ARG A 15 -1.63 -13.53 4.20
N ILE A 16 -0.92 -12.45 4.51
CA ILE A 16 -0.60 -11.41 3.55
C ILE A 16 0.77 -11.72 2.96
N LEU A 17 0.83 -11.83 1.63
CA LEU A 17 2.06 -12.03 0.88
C LEU A 17 2.25 -10.82 -0.03
N GLN A 18 3.43 -10.24 0.01
CA GLN A 18 3.84 -9.12 -0.82
C GLN A 18 4.94 -9.57 -1.78
N ILE A 19 4.90 -9.05 -3.00
CA ILE A 19 5.97 -9.21 -3.98
C ILE A 19 6.77 -7.91 -3.96
N ASP A 20 8.03 -7.99 -3.56
CA ASP A 20 8.91 -6.83 -3.50
C ASP A 20 9.50 -6.52 -4.90
N PRO A 21 10.13 -5.34 -5.09
CA PRO A 21 10.66 -4.93 -6.39
C PRO A 21 11.73 -5.87 -6.99
N ASP A 22 12.39 -6.68 -6.16
CA ASP A 22 13.34 -7.73 -6.55
C ASP A 22 12.66 -9.08 -6.87
N CYS A 23 11.33 -9.09 -6.95
CA CYS A 23 10.47 -10.26 -7.14
C CYS A 23 10.51 -11.28 -5.98
N ALA A 24 11.03 -10.91 -4.81
CA ALA A 24 10.93 -11.74 -3.62
C ALA A 24 9.49 -11.77 -3.10
N ILE A 25 9.05 -12.94 -2.61
CA ILE A 25 7.74 -13.10 -1.97
C ILE A 25 7.96 -13.16 -0.47
N ASN A 26 7.47 -12.15 0.24
CA ASN A 26 7.59 -12.03 1.68
C ASN A 26 6.22 -12.04 2.35
N GLN A 27 6.15 -12.66 3.52
CA GLN A 27 4.97 -12.53 4.38
C GLN A 27 5.11 -11.25 5.20
N VAL A 28 4.06 -10.44 5.21
CA VAL A 28 4.03 -9.15 5.93
C VAL A 28 2.84 -9.07 6.89
N GLY A 29 2.92 -8.18 7.87
CA GLY A 29 1.80 -7.83 8.74
C GLY A 29 0.77 -6.92 8.05
N TYR A 30 -0.39 -6.74 8.69
CA TYR A 30 -1.44 -5.84 8.18
C TYR A 30 -0.94 -4.41 8.03
N ASP A 31 -0.29 -3.86 9.07
CA ASP A 31 0.19 -2.48 9.09
C ASP A 31 1.40 -2.25 8.17
N GLU A 32 2.03 -3.32 7.67
CA GLU A 32 3.20 -3.27 6.79
C GLU A 32 2.84 -3.47 5.31
N ALA A 33 1.65 -4.01 5.05
CA ALA A 33 1.19 -4.26 3.69
C ALA A 33 1.11 -2.95 2.91
N GLU A 34 1.80 -2.89 1.76
CA GLU A 34 1.89 -1.70 0.92
C GLU A 34 0.55 -0.96 0.71
N PRO A 35 -0.56 -1.62 0.28
CA PRO A 35 -1.83 -0.92 0.09
C PRO A 35 -2.39 -0.31 1.38
N VAL A 36 -2.12 -0.90 2.54
CA VAL A 36 -2.54 -0.38 3.86
C VAL A 36 -1.72 0.85 4.23
N VAL A 37 -0.39 0.76 4.13
CA VAL A 37 0.53 1.87 4.39
C VAL A 37 0.21 3.08 3.50
N LEU A 38 0.03 2.86 2.20
CA LEU A 38 -0.29 3.92 1.24
C LEU A 38 -1.62 4.60 1.57
N THR A 39 -2.66 3.81 1.86
CA THR A 39 -3.98 4.34 2.20
C THR A 39 -3.93 5.13 3.51
N HIS A 40 -3.25 4.61 4.54
CA HIS A 40 -3.10 5.30 5.81
C HIS A 40 -2.33 6.63 5.64
N GLY A 41 -1.24 6.62 4.88
CA GLY A 41 -0.49 7.82 4.54
C GLY A 41 -1.33 8.87 3.80
N PHE A 42 -2.13 8.45 2.83
CA PHE A 42 -3.03 9.33 2.09
C PHE A 42 -4.09 9.96 3.00
N LEU A 43 -4.74 9.17 3.86
CA LEU A 43 -5.75 9.68 4.79
C LEU A 43 -5.15 10.63 5.84
N ALA A 44 -3.89 10.42 6.24
CA ALA A 44 -3.21 11.26 7.22
C ALA A 44 -2.76 12.62 6.67
N SER A 45 -2.45 12.72 5.37
CA SER A 45 -1.95 13.96 4.74
C SER A 45 -2.26 13.98 3.23
N PRO A 46 -3.54 14.06 2.83
CA PRO A 46 -3.96 13.90 1.44
C PRO A 46 -3.36 14.97 0.51
N GLU A 47 -3.08 16.16 1.02
CA GLU A 47 -2.49 17.28 0.28
C GLU A 47 -1.04 17.05 -0.18
N ARG A 48 -0.33 16.07 0.40
CA ARG A 48 1.06 15.75 0.01
C ARG A 48 1.16 14.86 -1.22
N PHE A 49 0.17 13.99 -1.42
CA PHE A 49 0.13 13.03 -2.54
C PHE A 49 0.03 13.70 -3.93
N PRO A 50 -0.79 14.73 -4.16
CA PRO A 50 -0.86 15.40 -5.46
C PRO A 50 0.41 16.20 -5.82
N ARG A 51 1.30 16.53 -4.87
CA ARG A 51 2.55 17.28 -5.19
C ARG A 51 3.47 16.51 -6.14
N HIS A 52 3.38 15.18 -6.18
CA HIS A 52 4.15 14.36 -7.11
C HIS A 52 3.46 14.18 -8.48
N LEU A 53 2.17 14.50 -8.58
CA LEU A 53 1.38 14.42 -9.82
C LEU A 53 1.39 15.73 -10.62
N PHE A 54 1.65 16.86 -9.95
CA PHE A 54 1.64 18.20 -10.56
C PHE A 54 3.04 18.85 -10.65
N ASN A 55 4.10 18.09 -10.36
CA ASN A 55 5.50 18.57 -10.47
C ASN A 55 6.13 18.32 -11.85
N ASP A 56 5.37 17.78 -12.80
CA ASP A 56 5.74 17.73 -14.23
C ASP A 56 5.17 18.97 -14.95
N GLU A 57 5.84 20.12 -14.82
CA GLU A 57 5.74 21.24 -15.78
C GLU A 57 7.16 21.70 -16.16
N PRO A 58 7.39 21.87 -17.46
CA PRO A 58 7.56 23.23 -18.00
C PRO A 58 6.38 23.74 -18.81
#